data_AF-A0A0N7KQX9-F1
#
_entry.id   AF-A0A0N7KQX9-F1
#
_cell.length_a   1.000
_cell.length_b   1.000
_cell.length_c   1.000
_cell.angle_alpha   90.00
_cell.angle_beta   90.00
_cell.angle_gamma   90.00
#
_symmetry.space_group_name_H-M   'P 1'
#
loop_
_entity.id
_entity.type
_entity.pdbx_description
1 polymer ?
#
loop_
_entity_poly.entity_id
_entity_poly.type
_entity_poly.pdbx_seq_one_letter_code
_entity_poly.pdbx_strand_id
1 'polypeptide(L)'
;MIYFMVCYVQFVQTNMAEQLSRRIIDVTGGYIKMEDIVNGTFELIKDESKAGACLWITKRRGMEYWPTPEEQRKYMLNLPKSKRMLTQNTFSTVQTPEFYEKIVVHTLSHNFRDATRLERVRLRLPVEPHNALVKIIYAGVNASDVNFSAGRYFSGGAKETAARLPLDAGFEVMDVLVLLC
;
A
#
# COMPACT_ATOMS: atom_id res chain seq x y z
N MET A 1 8.70 14.61 3.00
CA MET A 1 8.53 13.76 4.20
C MET A 1 9.04 12.40 3.81
N ILE A 2 10.13 11.92 4.42
CA ILE A 2 10.72 10.64 4.05
C ILE A 2 9.97 9.56 4.83
N TYR A 3 9.28 8.67 4.12
CA TYR A 3 8.54 7.57 4.72
C TYR A 3 9.40 6.30 4.69
N PHE A 4 9.46 5.61 5.82
CA PHE A 4 10.18 4.36 6.00
C PHE A 4 9.24 3.34 6.64
N MET A 5 9.30 2.08 6.20
CA MET A 5 8.47 1.01 6.75
C MET A 5 9.37 -0.05 7.40
N VAL A 6 9.16 -0.31 8.69
CA VAL A 6 9.81 -1.43 9.39
C VAL A 6 8.81 -2.57 9.49
N CYS A 7 9.17 -3.70 8.89
CA CYS A 7 8.33 -4.88 8.80
C CYS A 7 8.96 -6.00 9.67
N TYR A 8 8.21 -6.63 10.56
CA TYR A 8 8.68 -7.77 11.35
C TYR A 8 7.53 -8.76 11.61
N VAL A 9 7.87 -10.05 11.69
CA VAL A 9 6.89 -11.13 11.92
C VAL A 9 6.88 -11.59 13.39
N GLN A 10 7.96 -11.31 14.11
CA GLN A 10 8.14 -11.62 15.54
C GLN A 10 7.48 -10.57 16.43
N PHE A 11 7.09 -10.95 17.66
CA PHE A 11 6.54 -9.97 18.61
C PHE A 11 7.65 -9.18 19.31
N VAL A 12 7.41 -7.91 19.61
CA VAL A 12 8.23 -7.18 20.59
C VAL A 12 7.77 -7.57 21.98
N GLN A 13 8.71 -7.86 22.88
CA GLN A 13 8.35 -8.14 24.27
C GLN A 13 7.75 -6.88 24.92
N THR A 14 6.43 -6.90 25.08
CA THR A 14 5.62 -5.84 25.69
C THR A 14 4.57 -6.50 26.58
N ASN A 15 4.02 -5.76 27.55
CA ASN A 15 2.95 -6.27 28.42
C ASN A 15 1.74 -6.80 27.63
N MET A 16 1.50 -6.29 26.43
CA MET A 16 0.43 -6.76 25.53
C MET A 16 0.84 -8.07 24.82
N ALA A 17 2.07 -8.17 24.32
CA ALA A 17 2.54 -9.38 23.66
C ALA A 17 2.67 -10.57 24.62
N GLU A 18 2.93 -10.32 25.90
CA GLU A 18 2.97 -11.35 26.94
C GLU A 18 1.60 -11.98 27.25
N GLN A 19 0.51 -11.33 26.84
CA GLN A 19 -0.86 -11.88 26.94
C GLN A 19 -1.18 -12.85 25.78
N LEU A 20 -0.36 -12.91 24.72
CA LEU A 20 -0.54 -13.89 23.66
C LEU A 20 -0.13 -15.29 24.12
N SER A 21 -0.79 -16.31 23.55
CA SER A 21 -0.44 -17.69 23.82
C SER A 21 1.01 -17.98 23.43
N ARG A 22 1.76 -18.65 24.31
CA ARG A 22 3.17 -19.03 24.08
C ARG A 22 3.36 -19.80 22.77
N ARG A 23 2.37 -20.61 22.39
CA ARG A 23 2.36 -21.35 21.11
C ARG A 23 2.43 -20.43 19.89
N ILE A 24 1.76 -19.28 19.90
CA ILE A 24 1.82 -18.30 18.79
C ILE A 24 3.22 -17.66 18.77
N ILE A 25 3.73 -17.26 19.93
CA ILE A 25 5.05 -16.65 20.07
C ILE A 25 6.13 -17.59 19.53
N ASP A 26 6.11 -18.86 19.92
CA ASP A 26 7.10 -19.85 19.50
C ASP A 26 7.05 -20.12 17.98
N VAL A 27 5.84 -20.18 17.39
CA VAL A 27 5.66 -20.37 15.93
C VAL A 27 6.19 -19.17 15.14
N THR A 28 6.03 -17.94 15.65
CA THR A 28 6.59 -16.72 15.01
C THR A 28 8.11 -16.57 15.18
N GLY A 29 8.75 -17.43 15.98
CA GLY A 29 10.20 -17.39 16.22
C GLY A 29 10.60 -16.60 17.47
N GLY A 30 9.65 -16.38 18.39
CA GLY A 30 9.87 -15.73 19.68
C GLY A 30 9.82 -14.20 19.60
N TYR A 31 10.38 -13.55 20.62
CA TYR A 31 10.46 -12.11 20.68
C TYR A 31 11.64 -11.56 19.85
N ILE A 32 11.39 -10.45 19.16
CA ILE A 32 12.41 -9.56 18.63
C ILE A 32 12.81 -8.56 19.70
N LYS A 33 14.10 -8.22 19.77
CA LYS A 33 14.58 -7.25 20.74
C LYS A 33 14.33 -5.84 20.24
N MET A 34 14.06 -4.92 21.15
CA MET A 34 13.90 -3.51 20.80
C MET A 34 15.16 -2.89 20.18
N GLU A 35 16.34 -3.36 20.58
CA GLU A 35 17.62 -2.92 19.98
C GLU A 35 17.67 -3.18 18.46
N ASP A 36 17.15 -4.31 18.00
CA ASP A 36 17.14 -4.66 16.58
C ASP A 36 16.21 -3.73 15.78
N ILE A 37 15.06 -3.35 16.36
CA ILE A 37 14.11 -2.42 15.74
C ILE A 37 14.69 -1.01 15.67
N VAL A 38 15.32 -0.55 16.76
CA VAL A 38 15.95 0.76 16.80
C VAL A 38 17.09 0.84 15.78
N ASN A 39 17.94 -0.19 15.71
CA ASN A 39 19.03 -0.26 14.73
C ASN A 39 18.50 -0.27 13.29
N GLY A 40 17.46 -1.06 12.99
CA GLY A 40 16.84 -1.07 11.67
C GLY A 40 16.19 0.26 11.29
N THR A 41 15.61 0.97 12.27
CA THR A 41 15.06 2.31 12.04
C THR A 41 16.17 3.31 11.71
N PHE A 42 17.31 3.24 12.41
CA PHE A 42 18.48 4.08 12.08
C PHE A 42 19.09 3.75 10.72
N GLU A 43 19.10 2.48 10.32
CA GLU A 43 19.56 2.07 8.99
C GLU A 43 18.72 2.72 7.88
N LEU A 44 17.39 2.76 8.08
CA LEU A 44 16.48 3.43 7.15
C LEU A 44 16.73 4.94 7.09
N ILE A 45 16.89 5.60 8.23
CA ILE A 45 17.04 7.06 8.30
C ILE A 45 18.38 7.54 7.72
N LYS A 46 19.44 6.73 7.78
CA LYS A 46 20.79 7.12 7.34
C LYS A 46 20.94 7.22 5.83
N ASP A 47 20.22 6.38 5.07
CA ASP A 47 20.35 6.32 3.61
C ASP A 47 19.08 6.85 2.94
N GLU A 48 19.11 8.13 2.54
CA GLU A 48 18.00 8.76 1.84
C GLU A 48 17.68 8.09 0.49
N SER A 49 18.62 7.34 -0.11
CA SER A 49 18.35 6.56 -1.33
C SER A 49 17.42 5.38 -1.10
N LYS A 50 17.17 5.02 0.18
CA LYS A 50 16.25 3.96 0.62
C LYS A 50 14.91 4.50 1.10
N ALA A 51 14.63 5.79 0.89
CA ALA A 51 13.31 6.37 1.10
C ALA A 51 12.22 5.52 0.39
N GLY A 52 11.17 5.14 1.12
CA GLY A 52 10.09 4.29 0.60
C GLY A 52 10.38 2.78 0.62
N ALA A 53 11.58 2.33 1.01
CA ALA A 53 11.86 0.90 1.17
C ALA A 53 11.27 0.33 2.47
N CYS A 54 10.85 -0.95 2.44
CA CYS A 54 10.56 -1.71 3.67
C CYS A 54 11.83 -2.43 4.12
N LEU A 55 12.20 -2.25 5.39
CA LEU A 55 13.22 -3.09 6.03
C LEU A 55 12.51 -4.20 6.79
N TRP A 56 12.76 -5.44 6.37
CA TRP A 56 12.27 -6.63 7.02
C TRP A 56 13.28 -7.09 8.07
N ILE A 57 12.87 -7.15 9.35
CA ILE A 57 13.73 -7.60 10.45
C ILE A 57 13.24 -8.96 10.95
N THR A 58 14.13 -9.96 10.95
CA THR A 58 13.87 -11.26 11.58
C THR A 58 15.04 -11.74 12.43
N LYS A 59 14.75 -12.54 13.45
CA LYS A 59 15.77 -13.17 14.28
C LYS A 59 16.65 -14.18 13.52
N ARG A 60 16.10 -14.83 12.48
CA ARG A 60 16.80 -15.90 11.72
C ARG A 60 17.66 -15.37 10.58
N ARG A 61 17.23 -14.29 9.91
CA ARG A 61 17.90 -13.74 8.72
C ARG A 61 18.48 -12.34 8.93
N GLY A 62 18.25 -11.74 10.10
CA GLY A 62 18.66 -10.36 10.37
C GLY A 62 17.78 -9.34 9.66
N MET A 63 18.37 -8.21 9.29
CA MET A 63 17.73 -7.11 8.59
C MET A 63 17.93 -7.26 7.09
N GLU A 64 16.85 -7.23 6.32
CA GLU A 64 16.87 -7.38 4.86
C GLU A 64 15.89 -6.40 4.23
N TYR A 65 16.30 -5.72 3.16
CA TYR A 65 15.39 -4.86 2.42
C TYR A 65 14.40 -5.70 1.62
N TRP A 66 13.12 -5.35 1.72
CA TRP A 66 12.02 -6.03 1.06
C TRP A 66 11.31 -5.11 0.06
N PRO A 67 10.92 -5.61 -1.13
CA PRO A 67 11.19 -6.96 -1.64
C PRO A 67 12.66 -7.15 -2.04
N THR A 68 13.19 -8.36 -1.86
CA THR A 68 14.51 -8.72 -2.41
C THR A 68 14.43 -8.74 -3.94
N PRO A 69 15.55 -8.59 -4.68
CA PRO A 69 15.52 -8.67 -6.14
C PRO A 69 14.92 -9.99 -6.66
N GLU A 70 15.11 -11.09 -5.93
CA GLU A 70 14.52 -12.38 -6.28
C GLU A 70 13.01 -12.40 -6.09
N GLU A 71 12.55 -11.82 -4.99
CA GLU A 71 11.14 -11.75 -4.68
C GLU A 71 10.41 -10.78 -5.61
N GLN A 72 11.02 -9.63 -5.89
CA GLN A 72 10.50 -8.66 -6.83
C GLN A 72 10.26 -9.30 -8.20
N ARG A 73 11.17 -10.17 -8.66
CA ARG A 73 11.01 -10.93 -9.92
C ARG A 73 9.80 -11.86 -9.93
N LYS A 74 9.33 -12.37 -8.78
CA LYS A 74 8.11 -13.20 -8.71
C LYS A 74 6.85 -12.38 -8.94
N TYR A 75 6.83 -11.15 -8.44
CA TYR A 75 5.69 -10.23 -8.55
C TYR A 75 5.76 -9.31 -9.78
N MET A 76 6.88 -9.30 -10.50
CA MET A 76 6.98 -8.63 -11.79
C MET A 76 6.08 -9.34 -12.80
N LEU A 77 4.85 -8.85 -12.91
CA LEU A 77 4.00 -9.17 -14.04
C LEU A 77 4.75 -8.73 -15.31
N ASN A 78 4.80 -9.60 -16.32
CA ASN A 78 5.27 -9.26 -17.67
C ASN A 78 4.31 -8.23 -18.27
N LEU A 79 4.43 -6.98 -17.83
CA LEU A 79 3.85 -5.85 -18.52
C LEU A 79 4.46 -5.83 -19.92
N PRO A 80 3.67 -5.60 -20.99
CA PRO A 80 4.24 -5.38 -22.31
C PRO A 80 5.33 -4.32 -22.17
N LYS A 81 6.52 -4.62 -22.70
CA LYS A 81 7.71 -3.76 -22.63
C LYS A 81 7.44 -2.42 -23.33
N SER A 82 6.65 -1.55 -22.73
CA SER A 82 6.74 -0.12 -22.97
C SER A 82 8.06 0.30 -22.35
N LYS A 83 9.00 0.73 -23.19
CA LYS A 83 10.34 1.18 -22.83
C LYS A 83 10.25 2.28 -21.77
N ARG A 84 10.19 1.93 -20.48
CA ARG A 84 10.47 2.87 -19.40
C ARG A 84 11.97 3.04 -19.35
N MET A 85 12.46 4.03 -20.11
CA MET A 85 13.71 4.69 -19.78
C MET A 85 13.62 5.09 -18.30
N LEU A 86 14.62 4.68 -17.52
CA LEU A 86 14.97 5.35 -16.27
C LEU A 86 15.37 6.78 -16.64
N THR A 87 14.38 7.65 -16.81
CA THR A 87 14.62 9.09 -16.85
C THR A 87 15.00 9.50 -15.44
N GLN A 88 16.26 9.91 -15.29
CA GLN A 88 16.69 10.77 -14.18
C GLN A 88 15.61 11.84 -13.95
N ASN A 89 15.26 12.08 -12.69
CA ASN A 89 14.24 13.04 -12.26
C ASN A 89 14.55 14.47 -12.75
N THR A 90 14.27 14.73 -14.01
CA THR A 90 13.86 16.05 -14.48
C THR A 90 12.35 16.06 -14.31
N PHE A 91 11.84 16.89 -13.40
CA PHE A 91 10.40 17.15 -13.30
C PHE A 91 9.92 17.74 -14.64
N SER A 92 9.56 16.86 -15.57
CA SER A 92 8.87 17.24 -16.79
C SER A 92 7.59 17.95 -16.38
N THR A 93 7.28 19.08 -17.01
CA THR A 93 6.00 19.77 -16.90
C THR A 93 4.87 18.75 -16.91
N VAL A 94 4.22 18.56 -15.76
CA VAL A 94 3.22 17.51 -15.57
C VAL A 94 2.00 17.89 -16.38
N GLN A 95 1.87 17.33 -17.58
CA GLN A 95 0.63 17.46 -18.35
C GLN A 95 -0.42 16.55 -17.71
N THR A 96 -1.50 17.17 -17.24
CA THR A 96 -2.63 16.44 -16.66
C THR A 96 -3.39 15.72 -17.76
N PRO A 97 -3.60 14.39 -17.66
CA PRO A 97 -4.31 13.66 -18.69
C PRO A 97 -5.80 14.02 -18.68
N GLU A 98 -6.45 14.02 -19.85
CA GLU A 98 -7.89 14.27 -19.95
C GLU A 98 -8.71 13.12 -19.31
N PHE A 99 -8.17 11.91 -19.32
CA PHE A 99 -8.80 10.72 -18.74
C PHE A 99 -7.84 9.98 -17.82
N TYR A 100 -8.38 9.37 -16.77
CA TYR A 100 -7.65 8.48 -15.87
C TYR A 100 -8.46 7.19 -15.63
N GLU A 101 -7.81 6.16 -15.13
CA GLU A 101 -8.45 4.89 -14.76
C GLU A 101 -8.49 4.76 -13.24
N LYS A 102 -9.60 4.25 -12.71
CA LYS A 102 -9.75 3.94 -11.30
C LYS A 102 -10.39 2.56 -11.13
N ILE A 103 -10.17 1.94 -9.97
CA ILE A 103 -10.85 0.69 -9.61
C ILE A 103 -12.15 1.07 -8.91
N VAL A 104 -13.26 0.52 -9.39
CA VAL A 104 -14.57 0.68 -8.77
C VAL A 104 -15.16 -0.66 -8.37
N VAL A 105 -15.79 -0.69 -7.21
CA VAL A 105 -16.68 -1.78 -6.79
C VAL A 105 -18.01 -1.59 -7.52
N HIS A 106 -18.39 -2.54 -8.36
CA HIS A 106 -19.65 -2.52 -9.09
C HIS A 106 -20.66 -3.56 -8.57
N THR A 107 -20.22 -4.49 -7.73
CA THR A 107 -21.07 -5.53 -7.13
C THR A 107 -20.53 -5.91 -5.77
N LEU A 108 -21.41 -6.14 -4.79
CA LEU A 108 -20.98 -6.54 -3.45
C LEU A 108 -20.59 -8.02 -3.45
N SER A 109 -19.32 -8.30 -3.20
CA SER A 109 -18.81 -9.68 -3.11
C SER A 109 -17.51 -9.72 -2.31
N HIS A 110 -17.23 -10.88 -1.72
CA HIS A 110 -15.94 -11.19 -1.10
C HIS A 110 -14.90 -11.66 -2.14
N ASN A 111 -15.31 -11.94 -3.38
CA ASN A 111 -14.38 -12.10 -4.48
C ASN A 111 -14.06 -10.73 -5.06
N PHE A 112 -12.91 -10.17 -4.68
CA PHE A 112 -12.48 -8.83 -5.11
C PHE A 112 -12.39 -8.71 -6.64
N ARG A 113 -12.00 -9.79 -7.33
CA ARG A 113 -11.88 -9.80 -8.79
C ARG A 113 -13.22 -9.64 -9.48
N ASP A 114 -14.27 -10.25 -8.94
CA ASP A 114 -15.63 -10.20 -9.50
C ASP A 114 -16.39 -8.96 -9.01
N ALA A 115 -16.01 -8.42 -7.85
CA ALA A 115 -16.62 -7.24 -7.25
C ALA A 115 -16.17 -5.94 -7.94
N THR A 116 -15.00 -5.95 -8.57
CA THR A 116 -14.32 -4.74 -9.05
C THR A 116 -14.01 -4.75 -10.55
N ARG A 117 -13.92 -3.55 -11.12
CA ARG A 117 -13.46 -3.34 -12.51
C ARG A 117 -12.68 -2.04 -12.62
N LEU A 118 -11.88 -1.93 -13.69
CA LEU A 118 -11.30 -0.66 -14.09
C LEU A 118 -12.35 0.19 -14.80
N GLU A 119 -12.49 1.43 -14.37
CA GLU A 119 -13.36 2.44 -14.99
C GLU A 119 -12.53 3.63 -15.42
N ARG A 120 -12.66 4.00 -16.70
CA ARG A 120 -11.99 5.16 -17.28
C ARG A 120 -12.89 6.39 -17.13
N VAL A 121 -12.40 7.42 -16.46
CA VAL A 121 -13.15 8.64 -16.11
C VAL A 121 -12.42 9.88 -16.62
N ARG A 122 -13.19 10.90 -17.00
CA ARG A 122 -12.63 12.20 -17.41
C ARG A 122 -12.16 12.98 -16.18
N LEU A 123 -10.93 13.50 -16.22
CA LEU A 123 -10.42 14.39 -15.20
C LEU A 123 -11.08 15.76 -15.35
N ARG A 124 -11.71 16.26 -14.28
CA ARG A 124 -12.34 17.59 -14.25
C ARG A 124 -11.43 18.54 -13.48
N LEU A 125 -11.05 19.62 -14.16
CA LEU A 125 -10.27 20.71 -13.59
C LEU A 125 -11.07 22.02 -13.72
N PRO A 126 -10.92 22.97 -12.78
CA PRO A 126 -10.14 22.86 -11.54
C PRO A 126 -10.78 21.90 -10.54
N VAL A 127 -9.97 21.34 -9.63
CA VAL A 127 -10.50 20.62 -8.47
C VAL A 127 -11.20 21.59 -7.52
N GLU A 128 -12.16 21.11 -6.74
CA GLU A 128 -12.90 21.95 -5.79
C GLU A 128 -11.95 22.58 -4.75
N PRO A 129 -12.29 23.76 -4.19
CA PRO A 129 -11.52 24.37 -3.11
C PRO A 129 -11.29 23.38 -1.97
N HIS A 130 -10.07 23.39 -1.42
CA HIS A 130 -9.62 22.46 -0.36
C HIS A 130 -9.40 21.00 -0.78
N ASN A 131 -9.52 20.67 -2.07
CA ASN A 131 -9.12 19.37 -2.59
C ASN A 131 -7.77 19.46 -3.31
N ALA A 132 -7.00 18.37 -3.29
CA ALA A 132 -5.73 18.25 -3.99
C ALA A 132 -5.82 17.18 -5.07
N LEU A 133 -5.19 17.43 -6.22
CA LEU A 133 -5.02 16.41 -7.24
C LEU A 133 -3.71 15.64 -7.00
N VAL A 134 -3.85 14.33 -6.82
CA VAL A 134 -2.72 13.43 -6.57
C VAL A 134 -2.58 12.47 -7.75
N LYS A 135 -1.39 12.43 -8.35
CA LYS A 135 -1.01 11.35 -9.25
C LYS A 135 -0.45 10.20 -8.44
N ILE A 136 -1.20 9.11 -8.42
CA ILE A 136 -0.86 7.85 -7.73
C ILE A 136 0.21 7.10 -8.56
N ILE A 137 1.34 6.77 -7.96
CA ILE A 137 2.39 5.94 -8.59
C ILE A 137 2.38 4.52 -8.01
N TYR A 138 2.20 4.40 -6.69
CA TYR A 138 2.02 3.14 -5.98
C TYR A 138 0.82 3.22 -5.03
N ALA A 139 0.08 2.13 -4.91
CA ALA A 139 -1.04 1.97 -3.99
C ALA A 139 -0.80 0.77 -3.06
N GLY A 140 -1.26 0.90 -1.81
CA GLY A 140 -1.24 -0.21 -0.86
C GLY A 140 -2.36 -1.20 -1.16
N VAL A 141 -2.10 -2.50 -0.99
CA VAL A 141 -3.11 -3.56 -1.08
C VAL A 141 -3.33 -4.13 0.30
N ASN A 142 -4.57 -4.07 0.79
CA ASN A 142 -4.91 -4.41 2.16
C ASN A 142 -5.98 -5.52 2.22
N ALA A 143 -5.96 -6.31 3.29
CA ALA A 143 -7.02 -7.29 3.55
C ALA A 143 -8.40 -6.63 3.72
N SER A 144 -8.44 -5.36 4.17
CA SER A 144 -9.65 -4.56 4.27
C SER A 144 -10.32 -4.28 2.93
N ASP A 145 -9.60 -4.28 1.81
CA ASP A 145 -10.16 -4.04 0.48
C ASP A 145 -11.22 -5.09 0.13
N VAL A 146 -11.00 -6.34 0.53
CA VAL A 146 -11.97 -7.43 0.35
C VAL A 146 -13.23 -7.19 1.18
N ASN A 147 -13.08 -6.79 2.44
CA ASN A 147 -14.21 -6.46 3.31
C ASN A 147 -15.00 -5.24 2.82
N PHE A 148 -14.31 -4.26 2.23
CA PHE A 148 -14.92 -3.08 1.60
C PHE A 148 -15.73 -3.46 0.36
N SER A 149 -15.16 -4.26 -0.53
CA SER A 149 -15.86 -4.76 -1.72
C SER A 149 -17.08 -5.64 -1.36
N ALA A 150 -17.07 -6.27 -0.18
CA ALA A 150 -18.21 -7.02 0.36
C ALA A 150 -19.26 -6.13 1.07
N GLY A 151 -19.03 -4.81 1.15
CA GLY A 151 -19.95 -3.86 1.77
C GLY A 151 -19.96 -3.86 3.31
N ARG A 152 -18.97 -4.47 3.97
CA ARG A 152 -18.97 -4.67 5.44
C ARG A 152 -18.69 -3.42 6.28
N TYR A 153 -18.22 -2.35 5.63
CA TYR A 153 -17.93 -1.06 6.30
C TYR A 153 -19.14 -0.13 6.36
N PHE A 154 -20.22 -0.46 5.64
CA PHE A 154 -21.41 0.36 5.60
C PHE A 154 -22.37 -0.11 6.68
N SER A 155 -22.84 0.83 7.51
CA SER A 155 -23.79 0.58 8.59
C SER A 155 -25.20 0.23 8.11
N GLY A 156 -25.47 0.37 6.81
CA GLY A 156 -26.71 -0.03 6.16
C GLY A 156 -26.69 -1.50 5.72
N GLY A 157 -27.86 -2.14 5.68
CA GLY A 157 -27.98 -3.51 5.16
C GLY A 157 -27.50 -3.61 3.70
N ALA A 158 -27.23 -4.84 3.23
CA ALA A 158 -26.66 -5.07 1.89
C ALA A 158 -27.42 -4.36 0.74
N LYS A 159 -28.74 -4.19 0.87
CA LYS A 159 -29.59 -3.50 -0.09
C LYS A 159 -29.31 -1.99 -0.16
N GLU A 160 -29.05 -1.35 0.97
CA GLU A 160 -28.73 0.08 1.03
C GLU A 160 -27.33 0.35 0.49
N THR A 161 -26.38 -0.53 0.81
CA THR A 161 -25.02 -0.46 0.27
C THR A 161 -25.01 -0.69 -1.24
N ALA A 162 -25.79 -1.66 -1.73
CA ALA A 162 -25.93 -1.92 -3.16
C ALA A 162 -26.51 -0.72 -3.93
N ALA A 163 -27.38 0.08 -3.29
CA ALA A 163 -27.93 1.29 -3.89
C ALA A 163 -26.89 2.43 -4.06
N ARG A 164 -25.73 2.33 -3.40
CA ARG A 164 -24.63 3.31 -3.51
C ARG A 164 -23.57 2.93 -4.54
N LEU A 165 -23.70 1.77 -5.18
CA LEU A 165 -22.77 1.34 -6.22
C LEU A 165 -22.93 2.22 -7.49
N PRO A 166 -21.83 2.48 -8.23
CA PRO A 166 -20.46 2.02 -7.99
C PRO A 166 -19.72 2.86 -6.93
N LEU A 167 -18.80 2.22 -6.21
CA LEU A 167 -17.97 2.85 -5.18
C LEU A 167 -16.48 2.83 -5.57
N ASP A 168 -15.75 3.88 -5.28
CA ASP A 168 -14.30 3.94 -5.54
C ASP A 168 -13.53 3.09 -4.52
N ALA A 169 -12.58 2.27 -4.98
CA ALA A 169 -11.80 1.35 -4.15
C ALA A 169 -10.34 1.80 -3.98
N GLY A 170 -9.74 1.42 -2.84
CA GLY A 170 -8.35 1.70 -2.47
C GLY A 170 -8.26 2.67 -1.28
N PHE A 171 -7.89 2.14 -0.11
CA PHE A 171 -7.80 2.94 1.13
C PHE A 171 -6.47 3.70 1.28
N GLU A 172 -5.41 3.26 0.61
CA GLU A 172 -4.05 3.73 0.89
C GLU A 172 -3.24 3.94 -0.39
N VAL A 173 -2.48 5.04 -0.42
CA VAL A 173 -1.57 5.42 -1.50
C VAL A 173 -0.19 5.69 -0.89
N MET A 174 0.86 5.04 -1.41
CA MET A 174 2.23 5.16 -0.86
C MET A 174 3.11 6.19 -1.58
N ASP A 175 2.94 6.41 -2.88
CA ASP A 175 3.67 7.47 -3.60
C ASP A 175 2.72 8.47 -4.26
N VAL A 176 3.00 9.74 -3.97
CA VAL A 176 2.13 10.88 -4.24
C VAL A 176 2.95 11.94 -4.98
N LEU A 177 2.60 12.23 -6.23
CA LEU A 177 2.94 13.51 -6.84
C LEU A 177 1.72 14.43 -6.66
N VAL A 178 1.84 15.45 -5.81
CA VAL A 178 0.79 16.44 -5.58
C VAL A 178 0.92 17.55 -6.62
N LEU A 179 -0.12 17.80 -7.41
CA LEU A 179 -0.31 19.12 -7.99
C LEU A 179 -1.21 19.92 -7.05
N LEU A 180 -0.62 20.89 -6.35
CA LEU A 180 -1.41 21.99 -5.80
C LEU A 180 -1.84 22.86 -7.00
N CYS A 181 -3.14 22.98 -7.22
CA CYS A 181 -3.73 24.01 -8.09
C CYS A 181 -4.01 25.27 -7.26
#